data_AF-X1DZZ9-F1
#
_entry.id   AF-X1DZZ9-F1
#
_cell.length_a   1.000
_cell.length_b   1.000
_cell.length_c   1.000
_cell.angle_alpha   90.00
_cell.angle_beta   90.00
_cell.angle_gamma   90.00
#
_symmetry.space_group_name_H-M   'P 1'
#
loop_
_entity.id
_entity.type
_entity.pdbx_description
1 polymer ?
#
loop_
_entity_poly.entity_id
_entity_poly.type
_entity_poly.pdbx_seq_one_letter_code
_entity_poly.pdbx_strand_id
1 'polypeptide(L)'
;MTAVVPLLKEVSMVRQWSGLYNMSPDSQPIVGEHPQVNGFYMAVGFSGHGFMLAPVASRLMAELILKGKTSIPIDKLDIGRFERGELIIEPSVV
;
A
#
# COMPACT_ATOMS: atom_id res chain seq x y z
N MET A 1 10.55 -15.43 17.42
CA MET A 1 11.73 -14.53 17.41
C MET A 1 12.97 -15.14 18.04
N THR A 2 12.93 -15.64 19.28
CA THR A 2 14.11 -16.25 19.94
C THR A 2 14.64 -17.52 19.26
N ALA A 3 13.82 -18.23 18.49
CA ALA A 3 14.28 -19.34 17.64
C ALA A 3 15.15 -18.89 16.46
N VAL A 4 14.90 -17.68 15.93
CA VAL A 4 15.67 -17.09 14.82
C VAL A 4 16.87 -16.29 15.36
N VAL A 5 16.67 -15.56 16.46
CA VAL A 5 17.72 -14.76 17.13
C VAL A 5 17.75 -15.12 18.63
N PRO A 6 18.55 -16.14 19.03
CA PRO A 6 18.57 -16.65 20.41
C PRO A 6 18.95 -15.64 21.50
N LEU A 7 19.78 -14.65 21.17
CA LEU A 7 20.18 -13.60 22.12
C LEU A 7 18.98 -12.80 22.67
N LEU A 8 17.85 -12.76 21.97
CA LEU A 8 16.66 -12.05 22.44
C LEU A 8 16.05 -12.68 23.71
N LYS A 9 16.46 -13.88 24.14
CA LYS A 9 16.00 -14.51 25.40
C LYS A 9 16.38 -13.72 26.64
N GLU A 10 17.50 -13.00 26.57
CA GLU A 10 18.06 -12.25 27.71
C GLU A 10 17.60 -10.77 27.71
N VAL A 11 16.76 -10.37 26.75
CA VAL A 11 16.31 -8.97 26.59
C VAL A 11 14.92 -8.78 27.18
N SER A 12 14.77 -7.75 28.04
CA SER A 12 13.47 -7.39 28.63
C SER A 12 12.59 -6.60 27.65
N MET A 13 11.31 -6.95 27.56
CA MET A 13 10.33 -6.21 26.74
C MET A 13 9.90 -4.93 27.47
N VAL A 14 10.21 -3.77 26.87
CA VAL A 14 9.87 -2.46 27.46
C VAL A 14 8.45 -2.01 27.12
N ARG A 15 7.96 -2.32 25.91
CA ARG A 15 6.64 -1.91 25.42
C ARG A 15 6.16 -2.79 24.27
N GLN A 16 4.84 -2.89 24.12
CA GLN A 16 4.15 -3.44 22.95
C GLN A 16 3.02 -2.50 22.51
N TRP A 17 2.65 -2.56 21.23
CA TRP A 17 1.46 -1.91 20.69
C TRP A 17 0.93 -2.71 19.49
N SER A 18 -0.28 -2.36 19.04
CA SER A 18 -0.87 -2.88 17.81
C SER A 18 -1.27 -1.73 16.89
N GLY A 19 -1.40 -2.03 15.61
CA GLY A 19 -1.84 -1.11 14.57
C GLY A 19 -2.69 -1.83 13.54
N LEU A 20 -3.35 -1.07 12.67
CA LEU A 20 -4.22 -1.60 11.63
C LEU A 20 -3.47 -1.70 10.31
N TYR A 21 -3.63 -2.83 9.62
CA TYR A 21 -3.29 -2.95 8.22
C TYR A 21 -4.56 -2.79 7.40
N ASN A 22 -4.54 -1.85 6.46
CA ASN A 22 -5.60 -1.70 5.48
C ASN A 22 -5.25 -2.60 4.29
N MET A 23 -5.80 -3.81 4.31
CA MET A 23 -5.49 -4.87 3.35
C MET A 23 -6.36 -4.76 2.10
N SER A 24 -5.75 -4.82 0.92
CA SER A 24 -6.44 -5.05 -0.34
C SER A 24 -6.45 -6.55 -0.68
N PRO A 25 -7.37 -7.03 -1.56
CA PRO A 25 -7.45 -8.44 -1.96
C PRO A 25 -6.16 -9.04 -2.54
N ASP A 26 -5.29 -8.21 -3.12
CA ASP A 26 -4.03 -8.63 -3.75
C ASP A 26 -2.79 -8.11 -3.00
N SER A 27 -3.01 -7.52 -1.82
CA SER A 27 -1.98 -6.86 -1.02
C SER A 27 -1.26 -5.71 -1.74
N GLN A 28 -1.75 -5.20 -2.88
CA GLN A 28 -1.20 -4.01 -3.55
C GLN A 28 -1.98 -2.75 -3.19
N PRO A 29 -1.36 -1.56 -3.19
CA PRO A 29 -2.09 -0.33 -2.92
C PRO A 29 -3.15 -0.02 -3.99
N ILE A 30 -4.11 0.83 -3.61
CA ILE A 30 -5.10 1.40 -4.52
C ILE A 30 -4.75 2.86 -4.70
N VAL A 31 -4.34 3.23 -5.91
CA VAL A 31 -3.78 4.54 -6.25
C VAL A 31 -4.42 5.04 -7.54
N GLY A 32 -4.95 6.25 -7.51
CA GLY A 32 -5.53 6.90 -8.69
C GLY A 32 -6.91 7.50 -8.43
N GLU A 33 -7.52 7.98 -9.50
CA GLU A 33 -8.88 8.53 -9.46
C GLU A 33 -9.92 7.42 -9.59
N HIS A 34 -11.05 7.55 -8.91
CA HIS A 34 -12.14 6.60 -9.04
C HIS A 34 -12.80 6.73 -10.42
N PRO A 35 -12.97 5.62 -11.17
CA PRO A 35 -13.41 5.68 -12.57
C PRO A 35 -14.81 6.26 -12.78
N GLN A 36 -15.67 6.17 -11.76
CA GLN A 36 -17.06 6.65 -11.82
C GLN A 36 -17.31 7.94 -11.02
N VAL A 37 -16.31 8.46 -10.29
CA VAL A 37 -16.48 9.62 -9.41
C VAL A 37 -15.36 10.61 -9.66
N ASN A 38 -15.62 11.55 -10.56
CA ASN A 38 -14.66 12.58 -10.96
C ASN A 38 -14.21 13.42 -9.74
N GLY A 39 -12.90 13.62 -9.61
CA GLY A 39 -12.25 14.34 -8.52
C GLY A 39 -12.07 13.53 -7.24
N PHE A 40 -12.50 12.25 -7.20
CA PHE A 40 -12.31 11.38 -6.04
C PHE A 40 -11.03 10.55 -6.17
N TYR A 41 -9.97 11.00 -5.50
CA TYR A 41 -8.65 10.38 -5.53
C TYR A 41 -8.42 9.46 -4.35
N MET A 42 -7.80 8.31 -4.61
CA MET A 42 -7.49 7.28 -3.61
C MET A 42 -6.00 7.03 -3.54
N ALA A 43 -5.51 6.89 -2.31
CA ALA A 43 -4.19 6.36 -1.97
C ALA A 43 -4.35 5.55 -0.67
N VAL A 44 -4.84 4.32 -0.80
CA VAL A 44 -5.25 3.46 0.33
C VAL A 44 -4.81 2.01 0.08
N GLY A 45 -5.12 1.08 0.99
CA GLY A 45 -4.90 -0.36 0.75
C GLY A 45 -3.44 -0.80 0.74
N PHE A 46 -2.52 -0.06 1.38
CA PHE A 46 -1.08 -0.34 1.35
C PHE A 46 -0.64 -1.60 2.11
N SER A 47 -1.56 -2.39 2.68
CA SER A 47 -1.31 -3.77 3.13
C SER A 47 -0.01 -3.96 3.94
N GLY A 48 0.24 -3.06 4.89
CA GLY A 48 1.36 -3.14 5.83
C GLY A 48 2.70 -2.54 5.41
N HIS A 49 2.84 -2.15 4.15
CA HIS A 49 4.12 -1.68 3.60
C HIS A 49 4.00 -0.28 2.97
N GLY A 50 2.99 0.48 3.38
CA GLY A 50 2.76 1.84 2.89
C GLY A 50 3.82 2.85 3.33
N PHE A 51 4.50 2.63 4.46
CA PHE A 51 5.48 3.60 4.97
C PHE A 51 6.65 3.82 3.99
N MET A 52 7.21 2.73 3.46
CA MET A 52 8.30 2.83 2.48
C MET A 52 7.83 3.38 1.13
N LEU A 53 6.54 3.20 0.79
CA LEU A 53 5.95 3.65 -0.47
C LEU A 53 5.43 5.09 -0.41
N ALA A 54 5.19 5.65 0.77
CA ALA A 54 4.59 6.97 0.95
C ALA A 54 5.28 8.09 0.16
N PRO A 55 6.63 8.17 0.07
CA PRO A 55 7.29 9.23 -0.70
C PRO A 55 6.98 9.18 -2.20
N VAL A 56 6.98 7.98 -2.80
CA VAL A 56 6.68 7.85 -4.23
C VAL A 56 5.18 7.97 -4.50
N ALA A 57 4.34 7.37 -3.66
CA ALA A 57 2.89 7.42 -3.81
C ALA A 57 2.36 8.86 -3.73
N SER A 58 2.80 9.63 -2.73
CA SER A 58 2.38 11.04 -2.58
C SER A 58 2.82 11.91 -3.75
N ARG A 59 4.04 11.72 -4.26
CA ARG A 59 4.53 12.43 -5.46
C ARG A 59 3.66 12.12 -6.69
N LEU A 60 3.37 10.85 -6.94
CA LEU A 60 2.56 10.43 -8.08
C LEU A 60 1.11 10.92 -7.96
N MET A 61 0.53 10.91 -6.76
CA MET A 61 -0.80 11.47 -6.54
C MET A 61 -0.84 12.98 -6.79
N ALA A 62 0.18 13.73 -6.34
CA ALA A 62 0.27 15.16 -6.63
C ALA A 62 0.41 15.44 -8.13
N GLU A 63 1.19 14.64 -8.85
CA GLU A 63 1.30 14.73 -10.31
C GLU A 63 -0.02 14.42 -11.02
N LEU A 64 -0.72 13.36 -10.60
CA LEU A 64 -2.02 13.00 -11.16
C LEU A 64 -3.03 14.13 -10.97
N ILE A 65 -3.15 14.67 -9.75
CA ILE A 65 -4.11 15.72 -9.41
C ILE A 65 -3.81 17.03 -10.15
N LEU A 66 -2.54 17.45 -10.20
CA LEU A 66 -2.16 18.76 -10.76
C LEU A 66 -1.98 18.75 -12.27
N LYS A 67 -1.61 17.60 -12.86
CA LYS A 67 -1.18 17.49 -14.26
C LYS A 67 -1.98 16.48 -15.07
N GLY A 68 -2.87 15.70 -14.45
CA GLY A 68 -3.65 14.64 -15.10
C GLY A 68 -2.83 13.43 -15.54
N LYS A 69 -1.55 13.34 -15.14
CA LYS A 69 -0.65 12.23 -15.51
C LYS A 69 0.46 12.06 -14.49
N THR A 70 0.97 10.83 -14.39
CA THR A 70 2.05 10.47 -13.47
C THR A 70 3.37 10.23 -14.22
N SER A 71 4.50 10.42 -13.54
CA SER A 71 5.82 10.14 -14.10
C SER A 71 6.16 8.64 -14.11
N ILE A 72 5.47 7.84 -13.31
CA ILE A 72 5.55 6.38 -13.26
C ILE A 72 4.13 5.85 -13.49
N PRO A 73 3.93 4.85 -14.37
CA PRO A 73 2.61 4.25 -14.58
C PRO A 73 2.03 3.69 -13.29
N ILE A 74 0.76 4.03 -13.01
CA ILE A 74 0.00 3.54 -11.85
C ILE A 74 -1.32 2.87 -12.27
N ASP A 75 -1.55 2.74 -13.56
CA ASP A 75 -2.76 2.20 -14.21
C ASP A 75 -3.13 0.80 -13.72
N LYS A 76 -2.16 0.01 -13.26
CA LYS A 76 -2.40 -1.32 -12.68
C LYS A 76 -2.81 -1.30 -11.20
N LEU A 77 -2.80 -0.13 -10.57
CA LEU A 77 -3.11 0.07 -9.16
C LEU A 77 -4.46 0.78 -8.97
N ASP A 78 -5.23 0.98 -10.03
CA ASP A 78 -6.57 1.56 -9.94
C ASP A 78 -7.54 0.62 -9.20
N ILE A 79 -8.65 1.17 -8.72
CA ILE A 79 -9.66 0.38 -7.99
C ILE A 79 -10.46 -0.55 -8.91
N GLY A 80 -10.59 -0.21 -10.19
CA GLY A 80 -11.33 -1.01 -11.16
C GLY A 80 -10.66 -2.35 -11.45
N ARG A 81 -9.37 -2.53 -11.12
CA ARG A 81 -8.67 -3.81 -11.30
C ARG A 81 -9.38 -4.98 -10.62
N PHE A 82 -10.05 -4.74 -9.50
CA PHE A 82 -10.79 -5.78 -8.78
C PHE A 82 -12.05 -6.22 -9.52
N GLU A 83 -12.77 -5.28 -10.15
CA GLU A 83 -13.92 -5.59 -10.98
C GLU A 83 -13.49 -6.32 -12.26
N ARG A 84 -12.34 -5.95 -12.82
CA ARG A 84 -11.77 -6.59 -14.02
C ARG A 84 -11.11 -7.95 -13.72
N GLY A 85 -10.90 -8.31 -12.45
CA GLY A 85 -10.19 -9.53 -12.07
C GLY A 85 -8.68 -9.50 -12.32
N GLU A 86 -8.09 -8.32 -12.50
CA GLU A 86 -6.68 -8.09 -12.82
C GLU A 86 -5.82 -8.00 -11.54
N LEU A 87 -5.90 -9.02 -10.69
CA LEU A 87 -5.19 -9.03 -9.40
C LEU A 87 -3.68 -9.18 -9.59
N ILE A 88 -2.91 -8.43 -8.79
CA ILE A 88 -1.44 -8.51 -8.76
C ILE A 88 -1.01 -8.91 -7.35
N ILE A 89 -0.80 -10.20 -7.13
CA ILE A 89 -0.51 -10.71 -5.78
C ILE A 89 0.89 -10.28 -5.34
N GLU A 90 0.98 -9.61 -4.19
CA GLU A 90 2.25 -9.35 -3.49
C GLU A 90 2.59 -10.52 -2.55
N PRO A 91 3.55 -11.40 -2.90
CA PRO A 91 3.87 -12.58 -2.09
C PRO A 91 4.62 -12.25 -0.79
N SER A 92 5.18 -11.03 -0.67
CA SER A 92 5.99 -10.63 0.49
C SER A 92 5.14 -10.12 1.65
N VAL A 93 3.84 -9.88 1.43
CA VAL A 93 2.89 -9.47 2.46
C VAL A 93 2.19 -10.72 2.99
N VAL A 94 2.36 -10.97 4.30
CA VAL A 94 1.85 -12.14 5.04
C VAL A 94 0.91 -11.73 6.17
#